data_AF-A0A7S1EEV7-F1
#
_entry.id   AF-A0A7S1EEV7-F1
#
_cell.length_a   1.000
_cell.length_b   1.000
_cell.length_c   1.000
_cell.angle_alpha   90.00
_cell.angle_beta   90.00
_cell.angle_gamma   90.00
#
_symmetry.space_group_name_H-M   'P 1'
#
loop_
_entity.id
_entity.type
_entity.pdbx_description
1 polymer ?
#
loop_
_entity_poly.entity_id
_entity_poly.type
_entity_poly.pdbx_seq_one_letter_code
_entity_poly.pdbx_strand_id
1 'polypeptide(L)'
;QMGGAIIAGGRKKVHTVWDLGFEQVEEYDATTDQLLLRKVRKEAAAGRPNKWEVEVGEDLQAGGGGGGDELIATSSDQPSIVRLDTKEAFQWRVRNMPYPKETYQVTADDEKNQVVIRTTNKKYFKRIDVPDLNRLGLRVEEGGISIAHANRTLVVSLKKPQKILELEAELRKERKSMKVSKEGDADCKQQ
;
A
#
# COMPACT_ATOMS: atom_id res chain seq x y z
N GLN A 1 -3.98 -16.61 12.47
CA GLN A 1 -5.18 -16.23 13.27
C GLN A 1 -5.42 -14.73 13.03
N MET A 2 -6.60 -14.29 12.60
CA MET A 2 -6.86 -12.85 12.50
C MET A 2 -6.75 -12.22 13.89
N GLY A 3 -5.88 -11.23 14.03
CA GLY A 3 -5.57 -10.59 15.31
C GLY A 3 -6.58 -9.50 15.67
N GLY A 4 -6.26 -8.69 16.68
CA GLY A 4 -7.17 -7.70 17.25
C GLY A 4 -7.45 -6.50 16.32
N ALA A 5 -8.58 -5.84 16.57
CA ALA A 5 -8.95 -4.58 15.92
C ALA A 5 -9.15 -3.47 16.98
N ILE A 6 -8.62 -2.28 16.70
CA ILE A 6 -8.72 -1.10 17.57
C ILE A 6 -9.24 0.08 16.74
N ILE A 7 -10.12 0.91 17.30
CA ILE A 7 -10.48 2.20 16.71
C ILE A 7 -9.83 3.34 17.51
N ALA A 8 -9.08 4.20 16.82
CA ALA A 8 -8.41 5.37 17.38
C ALA A 8 -8.34 6.48 16.32
N GLY A 9 -8.57 7.74 16.71
CA GLY A 9 -8.39 8.90 15.83
C GLY A 9 -9.17 8.86 14.51
N GLY A 10 -10.38 8.28 14.48
CA GLY A 10 -11.19 8.12 13.26
C GLY A 10 -10.70 7.03 12.31
N ARG A 11 -9.72 6.22 12.73
CA ARG A 11 -9.19 5.08 11.98
C ARG A 11 -9.46 3.78 12.70
N LYS A 12 -9.74 2.73 11.92
CA LYS A 12 -9.81 1.35 12.40
C LYS A 12 -8.52 0.63 12.02
N LYS A 13 -7.75 0.21 13.02
CA LYS A 13 -6.52 -0.55 12.86
C LYS A 13 -6.81 -2.03 13.04
N VAL A 14 -6.37 -2.86 12.10
CA VAL A 14 -6.46 -4.32 12.14
C VAL A 14 -5.05 -4.88 12.07
N HIS A 15 -4.66 -5.71 13.03
CA HIS A 15 -3.39 -6.43 13.01
C HIS A 15 -3.66 -7.91 12.77
N THR A 16 -3.09 -8.46 11.71
CA THR A 16 -3.24 -9.87 11.35
C THR A 16 -1.88 -10.55 11.43
N VAL A 17 -1.85 -11.70 12.09
CA VAL A 17 -0.66 -12.56 12.21
C VAL A 17 -0.98 -13.90 11.53
N TRP A 18 -0.22 -14.21 10.49
CA TRP A 18 -0.26 -15.50 9.82
C TRP A 18 0.85 -16.41 10.33
N ASP A 19 0.77 -17.67 9.93
CA ASP A 19 1.80 -18.66 10.22
C ASP A 19 3.14 -18.21 9.61
N LEU A 20 4.25 -18.77 10.14
CA LEU A 20 5.62 -18.46 9.70
C LEU A 20 6.01 -16.98 9.88
N GLY A 21 5.40 -16.30 10.86
CA GLY A 21 5.82 -14.96 11.29
C GLY A 21 5.54 -13.85 10.26
N PHE A 22 4.59 -14.07 9.35
CA PHE A 22 4.10 -12.99 8.49
C PHE A 22 3.05 -12.17 9.25
N GLU A 23 3.26 -10.86 9.29
CA GLU A 23 2.39 -9.92 9.96
C GLU A 23 1.96 -8.80 9.01
N GLN A 24 0.72 -8.34 9.17
CA GLN A 24 0.17 -7.22 8.43
C GLN A 24 -0.60 -6.32 9.37
N VAL A 25 -0.38 -5.02 9.21
CA VAL A 25 -1.15 -3.98 9.88
C VAL A 25 -1.85 -3.17 8.81
N GLU A 26 -3.17 -3.08 8.92
CA GLU A 26 -4.00 -2.27 8.05
C GLU A 26 -4.72 -1.19 8.85
N GLU A 27 -4.73 0.03 8.33
CA GLU A 27 -5.57 1.12 8.84
C GLU A 27 -6.62 1.47 7.80
N TYR A 28 -7.86 1.53 8.26
CA TYR A 28 -9.00 1.91 7.46
C TYR A 28 -9.61 3.19 8.00
N ASP A 29 -10.18 4.01 7.12
CA ASP A 29 -11.04 5.10 7.52
C ASP A 29 -12.28 4.53 8.25
N ALA A 30 -12.58 4.98 9.47
CA ALA A 30 -13.65 4.37 10.27
C ALA A 30 -15.06 4.61 9.71
N THR A 31 -15.23 5.59 8.81
CA THR A 31 -16.53 5.96 8.23
C THR A 31 -16.74 5.26 6.88
N THR A 32 -15.75 5.33 6.00
CA THR A 32 -15.84 4.83 4.63
C THR A 32 -15.31 3.40 4.48
N ASP A 33 -14.54 2.92 5.46
CA ASP A 33 -13.79 1.65 5.44
C ASP A 33 -12.89 1.54 4.19
N GLN A 34 -12.39 2.69 3.71
CA GLN A 34 -11.32 2.75 2.72
C GLN A 34 -9.99 2.41 3.39
N LEU A 35 -9.19 1.56 2.74
CA LEU A 35 -7.83 1.26 3.19
C LEU A 35 -6.95 2.50 3.04
N LEU A 36 -6.41 2.98 4.15
CA LEU A 36 -5.53 4.15 4.22
C LEU A 36 -4.06 3.76 4.28
N LEU A 37 -3.75 2.65 4.96
CA LEU A 37 -2.39 2.19 5.20
C LEU A 37 -2.36 0.67 5.25
N ARG A 38 -1.39 0.05 4.58
CA ARG A 38 -1.05 -1.36 4.77
C ARG A 38 0.46 -1.49 4.93
N LYS A 39 0.87 -2.10 6.02
CA LYS A 39 2.27 -2.46 6.29
C LYS A 39 2.36 -3.97 6.45
N VAL A 40 3.40 -4.57 5.90
CA VAL A 40 3.68 -6.00 6.05
C VAL A 40 5.07 -6.21 6.63
N ARG A 41 5.24 -7.29 7.37
CA ARG A 41 6.53 -7.74 7.90
C ARG A 41 6.59 -9.25 7.79
N LYS A 42 7.73 -9.79 7.38
CA LYS A 42 8.01 -11.23 7.41
C LYS A 42 9.09 -11.51 8.45
N GLU A 43 8.96 -12.57 9.23
CA GLU A 43 10.04 -13.02 10.11
C GLU A 43 11.23 -13.52 9.29
N ALA A 44 12.46 -13.13 9.66
CA ALA A 44 13.66 -13.60 8.96
C ALA A 44 14.04 -15.01 9.44
N ALA A 45 14.71 -15.77 8.57
CA ALA A 45 15.19 -17.13 8.87
C ALA A 45 16.13 -17.23 10.09
N ALA A 46 16.63 -16.10 10.60
CA ALA A 46 17.55 -16.01 11.75
C ALA A 46 16.91 -15.46 13.03
N GLY A 47 15.57 -15.49 13.15
CA GLY A 47 14.84 -15.05 14.35
C GLY A 47 14.87 -13.54 14.62
N ARG A 48 15.39 -12.73 13.68
CA ARG A 48 15.27 -11.27 13.72
C ARG A 48 14.06 -10.84 12.87
N PRO A 49 13.14 -10.02 13.39
CA PRO A 49 12.03 -9.50 12.59
C PRO A 49 12.56 -8.60 11.47
N ASN A 50 12.05 -8.76 10.23
CA ASN A 50 12.38 -7.81 9.15
C ASN A 50 11.75 -6.43 9.42
N LYS A 51 12.25 -5.41 8.70
CA LYS A 51 11.65 -4.08 8.73
C LYS A 51 10.21 -4.14 8.19
N TRP A 52 9.32 -3.31 8.73
CA TRP A 52 8.00 -3.11 8.15
C TRP A 52 8.12 -2.47 6.76
N GLU A 53 7.42 -3.05 5.79
CA GLU A 53 7.33 -2.53 4.43
C GLU A 53 5.92 -1.97 4.20
N VAL A 54 5.83 -0.74 3.70
CA VAL A 54 4.55 -0.10 3.40
C VAL A 54 4.13 -0.46 1.98
N GLU A 55 2.99 -1.12 1.83
CA GLU A 55 2.42 -1.48 0.52
C GLU A 55 1.40 -0.45 0.02
N VAL A 56 0.62 0.13 0.95
CA VAL A 56 -0.45 1.10 0.68
C VAL A 56 -0.33 2.25 1.65
N GLY A 57 -0.54 3.47 1.19
CA GLY A 57 -0.49 4.68 2.00
C GLY A 57 0.93 5.17 2.29
N GLU A 58 1.02 6.07 3.27
CA GLU A 58 2.28 6.58 3.82
C GLU A 58 2.26 6.42 5.33
N ASP A 59 3.35 5.93 5.89
CA ASP A 59 3.49 5.80 7.34
C ASP A 59 3.96 7.12 7.96
N LEU A 60 3.00 7.97 8.32
CA LEU A 60 3.28 9.27 8.94
C LEU A 60 3.87 9.14 10.37
N GLN A 61 3.77 7.97 11.02
CA GLN A 61 4.32 7.75 12.36
C GLN A 61 5.79 7.32 12.35
N ALA A 62 6.33 6.89 11.21
CA ALA A 62 7.75 6.53 11.08
C ALA A 62 8.70 7.76 11.14
N GLY A 63 8.17 8.98 11.12
CA GLY A 63 8.94 10.22 11.24
C GLY A 63 9.26 10.66 12.68
N GLY A 64 9.00 9.83 13.69
CA GLY A 64 9.06 10.26 15.10
C GLY A 64 9.90 9.41 16.06
N GLY A 65 10.69 8.43 15.61
CA GLY A 65 11.36 7.53 16.56
C GLY A 65 12.53 6.71 16.04
N GLY A 66 13.73 7.28 16.15
CA GLY A 66 14.94 6.57 16.57
C GLY A 66 15.60 5.60 15.59
N GLY A 67 16.64 6.08 14.89
CA GLY A 67 17.62 5.20 14.25
C GLY A 67 18.50 5.85 13.17
N GLY A 68 19.22 6.91 13.53
CA GLY A 68 20.48 7.33 12.89
C GLY A 68 20.59 7.24 11.36
N ASP A 69 19.82 8.05 10.62
CA ASP A 69 20.21 8.55 9.29
C ASP A 69 19.37 9.81 8.92
N GLU A 70 19.16 10.72 9.86
CA GLU A 70 18.43 11.97 9.64
C GLU A 70 19.39 13.12 9.33
N LEU A 71 20.19 12.98 8.27
CA LEU A 71 21.01 14.09 7.72
C LEU A 71 21.01 14.19 6.19
N ILE A 72 20.20 13.38 5.49
CA ILE A 72 20.02 13.51 4.03
C ILE A 72 18.53 13.55 3.71
N ALA A 73 17.95 14.75 3.75
CA ALA A 73 16.65 14.99 3.14
C ALA A 73 16.79 14.76 1.63
N THR A 74 16.06 13.78 1.09
CA THR A 74 15.96 13.60 -0.35
C THR A 74 15.42 14.89 -0.97
N SER A 75 16.01 15.31 -2.10
CA SER A 75 15.58 16.53 -2.78
C SER A 75 14.08 16.45 -3.04
N SER A 76 13.36 17.52 -2.73
CA SER A 76 11.91 17.64 -2.98
C SER A 76 11.57 17.51 -4.46
N ASP A 77 12.55 17.54 -5.37
CA ASP A 77 12.37 17.31 -6.81
C ASP A 77 12.54 15.85 -7.24
N GLN A 78 12.95 14.94 -6.36
CA GLN A 78 13.04 13.52 -6.71
C GLN A 78 11.64 12.90 -6.80
N PRO A 79 11.32 12.11 -7.86
CA PRO A 79 10.03 11.44 -7.93
C PRO A 79 9.80 10.48 -6.77
N SER A 80 8.66 10.63 -6.10
CA SER A 80 8.20 9.73 -5.04
C SER A 80 6.88 9.07 -5.45
N ILE A 81 6.66 7.84 -5.00
CA ILE A 81 5.47 7.06 -5.35
C ILE A 81 4.74 6.63 -4.08
N VAL A 82 3.42 6.81 -4.08
CA VAL A 82 2.52 6.36 -3.00
C VAL A 82 1.35 5.63 -3.62
N ARG A 83 0.98 4.49 -3.06
CA ARG A 83 -0.24 3.77 -3.45
C ARG A 83 -1.43 4.25 -2.61
N LEU A 84 -2.48 4.72 -3.26
CA LEU A 84 -3.71 5.24 -2.67
C LEU A 84 -4.90 4.68 -3.44
N ASP A 85 -5.33 3.48 -3.06
CA ASP A 85 -6.34 2.75 -3.80
C ASP A 85 -7.72 3.41 -3.73
N THR A 86 -8.48 3.18 -4.79
CA THR A 86 -9.92 3.45 -4.82
C THR A 86 -10.70 2.14 -4.63
N LYS A 87 -12.03 2.23 -4.60
CA LYS A 87 -12.88 1.02 -4.56
C LYS A 87 -12.67 0.12 -5.79
N GLU A 88 -12.40 0.70 -6.95
CA GLU A 88 -12.42 -0.02 -8.23
C GLU A 88 -11.04 -0.21 -8.87
N ALA A 89 -10.02 0.48 -8.36
CA ALA A 89 -8.68 0.47 -8.94
C ALA A 89 -7.59 0.52 -7.86
N PHE A 90 -6.52 -0.23 -8.10
CA PHE A 90 -5.22 0.07 -7.50
C PHE A 90 -4.72 1.39 -8.09
N GLN A 91 -4.25 2.31 -7.27
CA GLN A 91 -3.85 3.61 -7.77
C GLN A 91 -2.55 4.08 -7.13
N TRP A 92 -1.63 4.58 -7.96
CA TRP A 92 -0.35 5.14 -7.54
C TRP A 92 -0.29 6.62 -7.92
N ARG A 93 0.13 7.45 -6.98
CA ARG A 93 0.46 8.85 -7.21
C ARG A 93 1.97 8.99 -7.24
N VAL A 94 2.51 9.27 -8.42
CA VAL A 94 3.93 9.57 -8.62
C VAL A 94 4.09 11.08 -8.65
N ARG A 95 4.65 11.65 -7.59
CA ARG A 95 4.90 13.10 -7.46
C ARG A 95 6.20 13.49 -8.16
N ASN A 96 6.39 14.78 -8.35
CA ASN A 96 7.57 15.39 -8.99
C ASN A 96 7.81 14.87 -10.41
N MET A 97 6.74 14.68 -11.17
CA MET A 97 6.72 14.25 -12.56
C MET A 97 6.55 15.48 -13.47
N PRO A 98 7.65 16.09 -13.98
CA PRO A 98 7.61 17.44 -14.56
C PRO A 98 7.20 17.47 -16.04
N TYR A 99 7.24 16.34 -16.73
CA TYR A 99 6.94 16.25 -18.17
C TYR A 99 5.43 16.20 -18.41
N PRO A 100 4.94 16.57 -19.60
CA PRO A 100 3.53 16.45 -19.91
C PRO A 100 3.11 14.97 -20.08
N LYS A 101 1.80 14.71 -20.01
CA LYS A 101 1.20 13.37 -19.99
C LYS A 101 1.75 12.44 -21.09
N GLU A 102 1.85 12.94 -22.31
CA GLU A 102 2.28 12.23 -23.51
C GLU A 102 3.75 11.75 -23.47
N THR A 103 4.55 12.29 -22.55
CA THR A 103 5.92 11.82 -22.33
C THR A 103 5.95 10.48 -21.59
N TYR A 104 4.89 10.17 -20.83
CA TYR A 104 4.80 8.96 -20.02
C TYR A 104 4.15 7.81 -20.78
N GLN A 105 4.76 6.64 -20.65
CA GLN A 105 4.23 5.38 -21.14
C GLN A 105 4.11 4.45 -19.95
N VAL A 106 2.90 3.92 -19.74
CA VAL A 106 2.62 2.98 -18.65
C VAL A 106 2.06 1.70 -19.25
N THR A 107 2.77 0.60 -19.02
CA THR A 107 2.51 -0.70 -19.64
C THR A 107 2.53 -1.82 -18.59
N ALA A 108 1.99 -2.97 -18.93
CA ALA A 108 2.20 -4.19 -18.16
C ALA A 108 3.55 -4.83 -18.55
N ASP A 109 4.20 -5.49 -17.60
CA ASP A 109 5.30 -6.42 -17.86
C ASP A 109 4.82 -7.82 -17.51
N ASP A 110 4.57 -8.64 -18.54
CA ASP A 110 4.01 -9.98 -18.40
C ASP A 110 4.98 -10.96 -17.73
N GLU A 111 6.30 -10.76 -17.91
CA GLU A 111 7.31 -11.65 -17.33
C GLU A 111 7.41 -11.48 -15.82
N LYS A 112 7.35 -10.22 -15.36
CA LYS A 112 7.48 -9.88 -13.94
C LYS A 112 6.15 -9.64 -13.23
N ASN A 113 5.05 -9.60 -13.98
CA ASN A 113 3.72 -9.25 -13.50
C ASN A 113 3.68 -7.88 -12.78
N GLN A 114 4.27 -6.87 -13.42
CA GLN A 114 4.47 -5.53 -12.85
C GLN A 114 3.83 -4.45 -13.73
N VAL A 115 3.51 -3.31 -13.12
CA VAL A 115 3.23 -2.08 -13.86
C VAL A 115 4.56 -1.35 -14.10
N VAL A 116 4.82 -0.95 -15.33
CA VAL A 116 6.05 -0.24 -15.72
C VAL A 116 5.73 1.17 -16.15
N ILE A 117 6.37 2.16 -15.52
CA ILE A 117 6.32 3.56 -15.93
C ILE A 117 7.65 3.91 -16.59
N ARG A 118 7.62 4.43 -17.81
CA ARG A 118 8.79 4.95 -18.50
C ARG A 118 8.49 6.26 -19.21
N THR A 119 9.53 7.05 -19.46
CA THR A 119 9.44 8.27 -20.28
C THR A 119 10.09 8.09 -21.64
N THR A 120 9.55 8.72 -22.68
CA THR A 120 10.13 8.70 -24.04
C THR A 120 11.55 9.27 -24.09
N ASN A 121 11.84 10.30 -23.30
CA ASN A 121 13.17 10.89 -23.15
C ASN A 121 14.13 10.09 -22.24
N LYS A 122 13.70 8.91 -21.75
CA LYS A 122 14.48 7.99 -20.87
C LYS A 122 14.94 8.60 -19.54
N LYS A 123 14.31 9.68 -19.06
CA LYS A 123 14.65 10.32 -17.78
C LYS A 123 14.03 9.65 -16.56
N TYR A 124 12.98 8.85 -16.75
CA TYR A 124 12.33 8.12 -15.66
C TYR A 124 12.00 6.69 -16.09
N PHE A 125 12.27 5.75 -15.19
CA PHE A 125 11.91 4.35 -15.30
C PHE A 125 11.58 3.81 -13.91
N LYS A 126 10.40 3.21 -13.73
CA LYS A 126 9.97 2.62 -12.46
C LYS A 126 9.14 1.36 -12.73
N ARG A 127 9.43 0.31 -11.96
CA ARG A 127 8.63 -0.90 -11.88
C ARG A 127 7.85 -0.88 -10.58
N ILE A 128 6.60 -1.30 -10.65
CA ILE A 128 5.67 -1.30 -9.52
C ILE A 128 5.10 -2.71 -9.40
N ASP A 129 5.39 -3.35 -8.28
CA ASP A 129 4.75 -4.61 -7.91
C ASP A 129 3.29 -4.39 -7.56
N VAL A 130 2.47 -5.40 -7.83
CA VAL A 130 1.06 -5.44 -7.40
C VAL A 130 0.89 -6.66 -6.49
N PRO A 131 1.26 -6.56 -5.19
CA PRO A 131 1.28 -7.70 -4.28
C PRO A 131 -0.06 -8.44 -4.20
N ASP A 132 -1.18 -7.72 -4.28
CA ASP A 132 -2.53 -8.29 -4.25
C ASP A 132 -2.80 -9.24 -5.43
N LEU A 133 -2.32 -8.90 -6.63
CA LEU A 133 -2.42 -9.78 -7.79
C LEU A 133 -1.47 -10.97 -7.66
N ASN A 134 -0.23 -10.72 -7.23
CA ASN A 134 0.78 -11.77 -7.02
C ASN A 134 0.33 -12.83 -6.01
N ARG A 135 -0.28 -12.41 -4.90
CA ARG A 135 -0.85 -13.30 -3.87
C ARG A 135 -1.93 -14.23 -4.42
N LEU A 136 -2.69 -13.79 -5.41
CA LEU A 136 -3.77 -14.56 -6.03
C LEU A 136 -3.38 -15.23 -7.35
N GLY A 137 -2.13 -15.09 -7.79
CA GLY A 137 -1.67 -15.58 -9.09
C GLY A 137 -2.39 -14.92 -10.28
N LEU A 138 -2.88 -13.68 -10.11
CA LEU A 138 -3.55 -12.92 -11.16
C LEU A 138 -2.56 -12.09 -11.97
N ARG A 139 -2.87 -11.86 -13.25
CA ARG A 139 -2.03 -11.07 -14.14
C ARG A 139 -2.38 -9.58 -14.10
N VAL A 140 -1.37 -8.73 -14.29
CA VAL A 140 -1.56 -7.32 -14.62
C VAL A 140 -2.08 -7.22 -16.05
N GLU A 141 -3.30 -6.71 -16.22
CA GLU A 141 -3.89 -6.51 -17.54
C GLU A 141 -3.64 -5.08 -18.02
N GLU A 142 -2.85 -4.92 -19.10
CA GLU A 142 -2.52 -3.61 -19.65
C GLU A 142 -3.77 -2.80 -20.04
N GLY A 143 -4.80 -3.45 -20.58
CA GLY A 143 -6.08 -2.80 -20.92
C GLY A 143 -6.83 -2.21 -19.72
N GLY A 144 -6.47 -2.61 -18.49
CA GLY A 144 -7.00 -2.05 -17.25
C GLY A 144 -6.20 -0.85 -16.72
N ILE A 145 -5.09 -0.47 -17.38
CA ILE A 145 -4.23 0.64 -16.97
C ILE A 145 -4.75 1.95 -17.57
N SER A 146 -4.84 2.99 -16.74
CA SER A 146 -5.15 4.35 -17.17
C SER A 146 -4.27 5.36 -16.43
N ILE A 147 -4.01 6.49 -17.08
CA ILE A 147 -3.19 7.57 -16.51
C ILE A 147 -3.85 8.94 -16.62
N ALA A 148 -3.65 9.74 -15.57
CA ALA A 148 -3.90 11.17 -15.55
C ALA A 148 -2.65 11.90 -15.07
N HIS A 149 -2.44 13.13 -15.52
CA HIS A 149 -1.29 13.94 -15.11
C HIS A 149 -1.73 15.39 -14.90
N ALA A 150 -1.44 15.92 -13.72
CA ALA A 150 -1.70 17.31 -13.34
C ALA A 150 -0.81 17.69 -12.16
N ASN A 151 -0.46 18.97 -12.02
CA ASN A 151 0.29 19.49 -10.86
C ASN A 151 1.55 18.66 -10.52
N ARG A 152 2.38 18.39 -11.53
CA ARG A 152 3.59 17.53 -11.43
C ARG A 152 3.33 16.15 -10.80
N THR A 153 2.12 15.62 -10.93
CA THR A 153 1.72 14.32 -10.37
C THR A 153 1.14 13.45 -11.45
N LEU A 154 1.75 12.28 -11.67
CA LEU A 154 1.21 11.23 -12.52
C LEU A 154 0.36 10.29 -11.64
N VAL A 155 -0.93 10.22 -11.92
CA VAL A 155 -1.84 9.26 -11.31
C VAL A 155 -1.94 8.05 -12.25
N VAL A 156 -1.45 6.91 -11.80
CA VAL A 156 -1.54 5.63 -12.49
C VAL A 156 -2.61 4.79 -11.83
N SER A 157 -3.61 4.34 -12.58
CA SER A 157 -4.69 3.48 -12.06
C SER A 157 -4.70 2.15 -12.82
N LEU A 158 -4.76 1.04 -12.08
CA LEU A 158 -4.99 -0.31 -12.61
C LEU A 158 -6.32 -0.82 -12.08
N LYS A 159 -7.27 -1.09 -12.99
CA LYS A 159 -8.59 -1.64 -12.63
C LYS A 159 -8.42 -2.95 -11.86
N LYS A 160 -9.12 -3.08 -10.72
CA LYS A 160 -9.11 -4.30 -9.93
C LYS A 160 -9.87 -5.40 -10.69
N PRO A 161 -9.29 -6.60 -10.87
CA PRO A 161 -10.02 -7.75 -11.35
C PRO A 161 -11.17 -8.11 -10.41
N GLN A 162 -12.23 -8.72 -10.95
CA GLN A 162 -13.43 -9.09 -10.19
C GLN A 162 -13.11 -9.91 -8.92
N LYS A 163 -12.16 -10.85 -9.03
CA LYS A 163 -11.71 -11.68 -7.91
C LYS A 163 -11.11 -10.88 -6.74
N ILE A 164 -10.44 -9.76 -7.02
CA ILE A 164 -9.93 -8.85 -5.98
C ILE A 164 -11.10 -8.14 -5.31
N LEU A 165 -12.06 -7.64 -6.09
CA LEU A 165 -13.23 -6.93 -5.56
C LEU A 165 -14.06 -7.83 -4.63
N GLU A 166 -14.26 -9.09 -5.01
CA GLU A 166 -14.95 -10.10 -4.20
C GLU A 166 -14.21 -10.36 -2.88
N LEU A 167 -12.89 -10.57 -2.95
CA LEU A 167 -12.07 -10.77 -1.75
C LEU A 167 -12.12 -9.55 -0.82
N GLU A 168 -11.98 -8.34 -1.35
CA GLU A 168 -12.08 -7.10 -0.56
C GLU A 168 -13.47 -6.95 0.09
N ALA A 169 -14.52 -7.37 -0.60
CA ALA A 169 -15.88 -7.36 -0.09
C ALA A 169 -16.09 -8.35 1.07
N GLU A 170 -15.54 -9.56 0.97
CA GLU A 170 -15.59 -10.54 2.07
C GLU A 170 -14.75 -10.08 3.27
N LEU A 171 -13.53 -9.60 3.06
CA LEU A 171 -12.70 -9.02 4.12
C LEU A 171 -13.41 -7.84 4.81
N ARG A 172 -14.15 -7.03 4.04
CA ARG A 172 -14.96 -5.94 4.59
C ARG A 172 -16.11 -6.45 5.48
N LYS A 173 -16.77 -7.55 5.12
CA LYS A 173 -17.79 -8.19 5.97
C LYS A 173 -17.18 -8.74 7.25
N GLU A 174 -16.08 -9.47 7.13
CA GLU A 174 -15.34 -10.02 8.27
C GLU A 174 -14.91 -8.91 9.24
N ARG A 175 -14.28 -7.84 8.73
CA ARG A 175 -13.89 -6.68 9.54
C ARG A 175 -15.08 -6.07 10.28
N LYS A 176 -16.25 -5.97 9.67
CA LYS A 176 -17.45 -5.42 10.33
C LYS A 176 -17.92 -6.29 11.50
N SER A 177 -17.73 -7.60 11.42
CA SER A 177 -18.08 -8.54 12.51
C SER A 177 -17.03 -8.67 13.61
N MET A 178 -15.82 -8.12 13.43
CA MET A 178 -14.76 -8.20 14.44
C MET A 178 -15.13 -7.46 15.72
N LYS A 179 -14.77 -8.05 16.87
CA LYS A 179 -14.77 -7.34 18.15
C LYS A 179 -13.70 -6.24 18.10
N VAL A 180 -14.11 -5.03 18.41
CA VAL A 180 -13.24 -3.85 18.39
C VAL A 180 -13.07 -3.33 19.80
N SER A 181 -11.83 -3.17 20.24
CA SER A 181 -11.52 -2.46 21.49
C SER A 181 -11.42 -0.96 21.21
N LYS A 182 -11.96 -0.13 22.11
CA LYS A 182 -11.80 1.33 22.05
C LYS A 182 -10.55 1.73 22.85
N GLU A 183 -9.89 2.79 22.42
CA GLU A 183 -8.74 3.38 23.14
C GLU A 183 -9.15 3.75 24.57
N GLY A 184 -8.50 3.12 25.56
CA GLY A 184 -8.84 3.20 26.99
C GLY A 184 -9.13 1.86 27.68
N ASP A 185 -9.33 0.78 26.93
CA ASP A 185 -9.66 -0.57 27.47
C ASP A 185 -8.45 -1.54 27.46
N ALA A 186 -7.28 -1.07 27.02
CA ALA A 186 -6.05 -1.85 26.99
C ALA A 186 -5.31 -1.73 28.34
N ASP A 187 -5.81 -2.45 29.35
CA ASP A 187 -5.06 -2.71 30.58
C ASP A 187 -3.86 -3.61 30.23
N CYS A 188 -2.74 -2.96 29.87
CA CYS A 188 -1.50 -3.61 29.54
C CYS A 188 -0.85 -4.13 30.82
N LYS A 189 -1.23 -5.35 31.23
CA LYS A 189 -0.42 -6.13 32.18
C LYS A 189 0.81 -6.67 31.45
N GLN A 190 1.89 -5.91 31.47
CA GLN A 190 3.24 -6.46 31.27
C GLN A 190 3.55 -7.39 32.45
N GLN A 191 3.83 -8.65 32.13
CA GLN A 191 4.66 -9.54 32.96
C GLN A 191 5.93 -9.84 32.20
#